data_AF-A0A2R7R5W4-F1
#
_entry.id   AF-A0A2R7R5W4-F1
#
_cell.length_a   1.000
_cell.length_b   1.000
_cell.length_c   1.000
_cell.angle_alpha   90.00
_cell.angle_beta   90.00
_cell.angle_gamma   90.00
#
_symmetry.space_group_name_H-M   'P 1'
#
loop_
_entity.id
_entity.type
_entity.pdbx_description
1 polymer ?
#
loop_
_entity_poly.entity_id
_entity_poly.type
_entity_poly.pdbx_seq_one_letter_code
_entity_poly.pdbx_strand_id
1 'polypeptide(L)'
;MKFNVLAQKAAKGSAPAAYGGALEVEHLIGFARVHGTEGAAEIERLSALHGWLDDGLLPDGRRVVPFGRWATACAAYARDGVAGLRPLLADPAMASFAIGMLEAVRTRDAITELLAYCERADWHTSNADAAPWSALGALNMQLSFEDSVPIDATLQHALYETAVKAWGATSITHLKAVALYALRGAPLAASLAWVDALVVADPALVSARRLVLKSLNRRLDASYATPDARKRREIAKVRGRAT
;
A
#
# COMPACT_ATOMS: atom_id res chain seq x y z
N MET A 1 -20.19 3.82 2.72
CA MET A 1 -20.71 5.10 2.18
C MET A 1 -22.00 4.81 1.41
N LYS A 2 -23.06 5.63 1.51
CA LYS A 2 -24.29 5.42 0.69
C LYS A 2 -23.98 5.67 -0.79
N PHE A 3 -24.69 4.99 -1.69
CA PHE A 3 -24.43 5.03 -3.14
C PHE A 3 -24.33 6.47 -3.70
N ASN A 4 -25.31 7.32 -3.37
CA ASN A 4 -25.39 8.70 -3.89
C ASN A 4 -24.36 9.67 -3.30
N VAL A 5 -23.64 9.30 -2.23
CA VAL A 5 -22.73 10.22 -1.54
C VAL A 5 -21.48 10.51 -2.37
N LEU A 6 -21.03 9.55 -3.19
CA LEU A 6 -19.88 9.77 -4.07
C LEU A 6 -20.17 10.87 -5.09
N ALA A 7 -21.31 10.77 -5.79
CA ALA A 7 -21.76 11.78 -6.75
C ALA A 7 -21.94 13.16 -6.10
N GLN A 8 -22.51 13.22 -4.88
CA GLN A 8 -22.64 14.48 -4.15
C GLN A 8 -21.30 15.14 -3.81
N LYS A 9 -20.27 14.34 -3.47
CA LYS A 9 -18.93 14.84 -3.21
C LYS A 9 -18.22 15.28 -4.49
N ALA A 10 -18.38 14.55 -5.58
CA ALA A 10 -17.83 14.91 -6.89
C ALA A 10 -18.39 16.24 -7.43
N ALA A 11 -19.68 16.51 -7.17
CA ALA A 11 -20.38 17.69 -7.67
C ALA A 11 -20.29 18.93 -6.77
N LYS A 12 -19.74 18.81 -5.56
CA LYS A 12 -19.62 19.91 -4.58
C LYS A 12 -18.15 20.17 -4.29
N GLY A 13 -17.83 21.33 -3.72
CA GLY A 13 -16.46 21.68 -3.29
C GLY A 13 -15.99 23.01 -3.85
N SER A 14 -14.90 23.54 -3.28
CA SER A 14 -14.25 24.75 -3.77
C SER A 14 -13.32 24.50 -4.96
N ALA A 15 -12.90 23.24 -5.17
CA ALA A 15 -12.11 22.85 -6.34
C ALA A 15 -13.02 22.60 -7.56
N PRO A 16 -12.53 22.83 -8.78
CA PRO A 16 -13.21 22.42 -10.01
C PRO A 16 -13.61 20.94 -10.01
N ALA A 17 -14.74 20.62 -10.65
CA ALA A 17 -15.25 19.25 -10.72
C ALA A 17 -14.26 18.27 -11.39
N ALA A 18 -13.51 18.73 -12.40
CA ALA A 18 -12.44 17.97 -13.04
C ALA A 18 -11.29 17.60 -12.08
N TYR A 19 -11.17 18.31 -10.95
CA TYR A 19 -10.16 18.05 -9.91
C TYR A 19 -10.75 17.27 -8.74
N GLY A 20 -11.96 16.73 -8.90
CA GLY A 20 -12.65 15.92 -7.89
C GLY A 20 -13.62 16.68 -6.98
N GLY A 21 -13.73 18.01 -7.09
CA GLY A 21 -14.63 18.79 -6.22
C GLY A 21 -14.25 18.69 -4.74
N ALA A 22 -15.05 17.95 -3.96
CA ALA A 22 -14.85 17.67 -2.53
C ALA A 22 -14.54 16.17 -2.29
N LEU A 23 -14.13 15.46 -3.34
CA LEU A 23 -13.61 14.11 -3.24
C LEU A 23 -12.21 14.10 -2.64
N GLU A 24 -11.94 12.98 -1.99
CA GLU A 24 -10.63 12.55 -1.53
C GLU A 24 -10.48 11.11 -2.02
N VAL A 25 -9.25 10.63 -2.16
CA VAL A 25 -8.98 9.28 -2.67
C VAL A 25 -9.68 8.21 -1.82
N GLU A 26 -9.72 8.40 -0.50
CA GLU A 26 -10.34 7.50 0.47
C GLU A 26 -11.85 7.35 0.23
N HIS A 27 -12.50 8.37 -0.34
CA HIS A 27 -13.91 8.28 -0.71
C HIS A 27 -14.12 7.28 -1.87
N LEU A 28 -13.27 7.33 -2.90
CA LEU A 28 -13.32 6.39 -4.04
C LEU A 28 -13.01 4.96 -3.57
N ILE A 29 -11.93 4.78 -2.82
CA ILE A 29 -11.53 3.49 -2.26
C ILE A 29 -12.66 2.91 -1.39
N GLY A 30 -13.20 3.73 -0.47
CA GLY A 30 -14.29 3.33 0.41
C GLY A 30 -15.58 3.00 -0.35
N PHE A 31 -15.82 3.62 -1.50
CA PHE A 31 -16.94 3.29 -2.37
C PHE A 31 -16.75 1.95 -3.08
N ALA A 32 -15.61 1.77 -3.74
CA ALA A 32 -15.24 0.57 -4.48
C ALA A 32 -15.31 -0.69 -3.62
N ARG A 33 -14.92 -0.59 -2.35
CA ARG A 33 -14.95 -1.70 -1.38
C ARG A 33 -16.35 -2.14 -0.96
N VAL A 34 -17.39 -1.35 -1.20
CA VAL A 34 -18.74 -1.60 -0.69
C VAL A 34 -19.72 -1.98 -1.78
N HIS A 35 -19.58 -1.42 -2.99
CA HIS A 35 -20.64 -1.45 -4.00
C HIS A 35 -20.36 -2.36 -5.20
N GLY A 36 -19.22 -3.05 -5.24
CA GLY A 36 -18.93 -4.04 -6.28
C GLY A 36 -19.05 -3.48 -7.70
N THR A 37 -19.55 -4.29 -8.64
CA THR A 37 -19.69 -3.93 -10.06
C THR A 37 -20.56 -2.70 -10.31
N GLU A 38 -21.65 -2.51 -9.55
CA GLU A 38 -22.48 -1.30 -9.65
C GLU A 38 -21.68 -0.06 -9.23
N GLY A 39 -20.85 -0.21 -8.19
CA GLY A 39 -19.92 0.82 -7.76
C GLY A 39 -18.88 1.17 -8.84
N ALA A 40 -18.36 0.18 -9.55
CA ALA A 40 -17.43 0.39 -10.66
C ALA A 40 -18.06 1.25 -11.77
N ALA A 41 -19.27 0.88 -12.21
CA ALA A 41 -20.00 1.61 -13.24
C ALA A 41 -20.28 3.06 -12.83
N GLU A 42 -20.63 3.31 -11.57
CA GLU A 42 -20.87 4.66 -11.07
C GLU A 42 -19.58 5.49 -10.99
N ILE A 43 -18.45 4.89 -10.56
CA ILE A 43 -17.14 5.56 -10.57
C ILE A 43 -16.78 5.99 -12.00
N GLU A 44 -16.92 5.09 -12.98
CA GLU A 44 -16.61 5.36 -14.38
C GLU A 44 -17.52 6.46 -14.96
N ARG A 45 -18.82 6.39 -14.66
CA ARG A 45 -19.79 7.41 -15.07
C ARG A 45 -19.43 8.79 -14.51
N LEU A 46 -19.08 8.88 -13.22
CA LEU A 46 -18.70 10.15 -12.58
C LEU A 46 -17.38 10.68 -13.14
N SER A 47 -16.40 9.82 -13.36
CA SER A 47 -15.11 10.19 -13.96
C SER A 47 -15.31 10.79 -15.35
N ALA A 48 -16.14 10.17 -16.19
CA ALA A 48 -16.47 10.68 -17.51
C ALA A 48 -17.29 11.97 -17.45
N LEU A 49 -18.30 12.04 -16.58
CA LEU A 49 -19.18 13.21 -16.43
C LEU A 49 -18.40 14.47 -16.02
N HIS A 50 -17.42 14.33 -15.13
CA HIS A 50 -16.67 15.45 -14.58
C HIS A 50 -15.33 15.70 -15.28
N GLY A 51 -14.91 14.81 -16.19
CA GLY A 51 -13.63 14.92 -16.89
C GLY A 51 -12.44 14.88 -15.94
N TRP A 52 -12.41 13.90 -15.02
CA TRP A 52 -11.33 13.80 -14.05
C TRP A 52 -9.97 13.62 -14.72
N LEU A 53 -8.98 14.37 -14.23
CA LEU A 53 -7.63 14.36 -14.79
C LEU A 53 -6.87 13.06 -14.46
N ASP A 54 -6.17 12.51 -15.45
CA ASP A 54 -5.42 11.27 -15.32
C ASP A 54 -4.01 11.45 -14.75
N ASP A 55 -3.27 12.49 -15.14
CA ASP A 55 -1.91 12.73 -14.69
C ASP A 55 -1.81 13.75 -13.53
N GLY A 56 -2.93 14.43 -13.26
CA GLY A 56 -3.02 15.46 -12.24
C GLY A 56 -2.11 16.66 -12.51
N LEU A 57 -1.63 16.88 -13.75
CA LEU A 57 -0.77 18.00 -14.09
C LEU A 57 -1.58 19.11 -14.77
N LEU A 58 -1.60 20.29 -14.15
CA LEU A 58 -2.31 21.45 -14.71
C LEU A 58 -1.43 22.20 -15.74
N PRO A 59 -2.02 23.00 -16.65
CA PRO A 59 -1.28 23.79 -17.63
C PRO A 59 -0.28 24.79 -17.01
N ASP A 60 -0.52 25.21 -15.77
CA ASP A 60 0.37 26.10 -15.02
C ASP A 60 1.47 25.37 -14.23
N GLY A 61 1.59 24.05 -14.41
CA GLY A 61 2.59 23.20 -13.77
C GLY A 61 2.23 22.75 -12.35
N ARG A 62 1.10 23.21 -11.77
CA ARG A 62 0.64 22.72 -10.47
C ARG A 62 0.14 21.28 -10.57
N ARG A 63 0.28 20.54 -9.47
CA ARG A 63 -0.24 19.17 -9.34
C ARG A 63 -1.54 19.14 -8.54
N VAL A 64 -2.47 18.32 -9.00
CA VAL A 64 -3.70 17.95 -8.31
C VAL A 64 -3.78 16.43 -8.20
N VAL A 65 -4.75 15.92 -7.43
CA VAL A 65 -4.97 14.48 -7.35
C VAL A 65 -5.40 13.97 -8.74
N PRO A 66 -4.71 12.95 -9.29
CA PRO A 66 -5.07 12.33 -10.56
C PRO A 66 -6.29 11.40 -10.41
N PHE A 67 -7.47 12.00 -10.22
CA PHE A 67 -8.70 11.26 -9.94
C PHE A 67 -9.12 10.30 -11.06
N GLY A 68 -8.72 10.54 -12.32
CA GLY A 68 -9.02 9.61 -13.43
C GLY A 68 -8.32 8.25 -13.28
N ARG A 69 -7.03 8.25 -12.91
CA ARG A 69 -6.30 7.00 -12.62
C ARG A 69 -6.75 6.33 -11.33
N TRP A 70 -7.05 7.11 -10.29
CA TRP A 70 -7.67 6.56 -9.08
C TRP A 70 -9.03 5.92 -9.37
N ALA A 71 -9.86 6.54 -10.18
CA ALA A 71 -11.15 6.00 -10.61
C ALA A 71 -10.97 4.67 -11.37
N THR A 72 -10.02 4.62 -12.29
CA THR A 72 -9.68 3.40 -13.05
C THR A 72 -9.28 2.25 -12.12
N ALA A 73 -8.35 2.49 -11.18
CA ALA A 73 -7.93 1.48 -10.22
C ALA A 73 -9.07 1.04 -9.29
N CYS A 74 -9.86 1.99 -8.78
CA CYS A 74 -10.99 1.71 -7.90
C CYS A 74 -12.09 0.92 -8.62
N ALA A 75 -12.41 1.26 -9.88
CA ALA A 75 -13.39 0.56 -10.68
C ALA A 75 -12.94 -0.87 -11.03
N ALA A 76 -11.66 -1.05 -11.39
CA ALA A 76 -11.09 -2.37 -11.64
C ALA A 76 -11.18 -3.28 -10.39
N TYR A 77 -10.84 -2.75 -9.21
CA TYR A 77 -11.03 -3.49 -7.96
C TYR A 77 -12.51 -3.75 -7.65
N ALA A 78 -13.38 -2.77 -7.83
CA ALA A 78 -14.80 -2.93 -7.52
C ALA A 78 -15.46 -4.02 -8.40
N ARG A 79 -14.98 -4.18 -9.63
CA ARG A 79 -15.48 -5.20 -10.56
C ARG A 79 -14.98 -6.60 -10.23
N ASP A 80 -13.67 -6.76 -10.08
CA ASP A 80 -13.01 -8.09 -10.07
C ASP A 80 -12.15 -8.33 -8.82
N GLY A 81 -12.28 -7.49 -7.79
CA GLY A 81 -11.48 -7.55 -6.58
C GLY A 81 -9.99 -7.34 -6.86
N VAL A 82 -9.15 -8.06 -6.11
CA VAL A 82 -7.69 -8.00 -6.28
C VAL A 82 -7.26 -8.44 -7.69
N ALA A 83 -7.97 -9.37 -8.32
CA ALA A 83 -7.63 -9.85 -9.66
C ALA A 83 -7.73 -8.73 -10.71
N GLY A 84 -8.68 -7.81 -10.57
CA GLY A 84 -8.85 -6.66 -11.47
C GLY A 84 -7.68 -5.67 -11.44
N LEU A 85 -6.88 -5.67 -10.38
CA LEU A 85 -5.73 -4.77 -10.24
C LEU A 85 -4.45 -5.32 -10.90
N ARG A 86 -4.38 -6.62 -11.21
CA ARG A 86 -3.17 -7.24 -11.77
C ARG A 86 -2.71 -6.63 -13.09
N PRO A 87 -3.58 -6.36 -14.09
CA PRO A 87 -3.14 -5.73 -15.33
C PRO A 87 -2.59 -4.32 -15.09
N LEU A 88 -3.12 -3.59 -14.11
CA LEU A 88 -2.71 -2.23 -13.78
C LEU A 88 -1.34 -2.17 -13.11
N LEU A 89 -0.92 -3.24 -12.41
CA LEU A 89 0.44 -3.35 -11.88
C LEU A 89 1.50 -3.47 -12.98
N ALA A 90 1.14 -3.99 -14.15
CA ALA A 90 2.05 -4.13 -15.29
C ALA A 90 2.20 -2.83 -16.10
N ASP A 91 1.29 -1.87 -15.93
CA ASP A 91 1.35 -0.55 -16.57
C ASP A 91 2.07 0.45 -15.64
N PRO A 92 3.24 0.98 -16.03
CA PRO A 92 3.99 1.95 -15.22
C PRO A 92 3.20 3.20 -14.83
N ALA A 93 2.25 3.65 -15.65
CA ALA A 93 1.43 4.82 -15.37
C ALA A 93 0.34 4.52 -14.31
N MET A 94 -0.04 3.26 -14.15
CA MET A 94 -1.12 2.80 -13.29
C MET A 94 -0.66 2.08 -12.03
N ALA A 95 0.57 1.56 -12.01
CA ALA A 95 1.07 0.69 -10.94
C ALA A 95 0.94 1.31 -9.55
N SER A 96 1.29 2.59 -9.36
CA SER A 96 1.19 3.27 -8.07
C SER A 96 -0.26 3.36 -7.55
N PHE A 97 -1.24 3.49 -8.45
CA PHE A 97 -2.67 3.53 -8.09
C PHE A 97 -3.19 2.15 -7.70
N ALA A 98 -2.77 1.11 -8.44
CA ALA A 98 -3.07 -0.28 -8.10
C ALA A 98 -2.46 -0.66 -6.74
N ILE A 99 -1.20 -0.28 -6.48
CA ILE A 99 -0.51 -0.47 -5.19
C ILE A 99 -1.26 0.24 -4.07
N GLY A 100 -1.66 1.50 -4.26
CA GLY A 100 -2.44 2.24 -3.25
C GLY A 100 -3.79 1.59 -2.94
N MET A 101 -4.47 1.05 -3.95
CA MET A 101 -5.70 0.28 -3.74
C MET A 101 -5.44 -1.03 -2.98
N LEU A 102 -4.38 -1.77 -3.33
CA LEU A 102 -3.96 -2.99 -2.62
C LEU A 102 -3.59 -2.71 -1.16
N GLU A 103 -2.93 -1.58 -0.90
CA GLU A 103 -2.61 -1.12 0.45
C GLU A 103 -3.87 -0.87 1.28
N ALA A 104 -4.89 -0.27 0.69
CA ALA A 104 -6.10 0.11 1.40
C ALA A 104 -7.06 -1.06 1.70
N VAL A 105 -7.06 -2.12 0.89
CA VAL A 105 -7.99 -3.26 1.07
C VAL A 105 -7.54 -4.21 2.18
N ARG A 106 -6.23 -4.32 2.43
CA ARG A 106 -5.64 -5.06 3.56
C ARG A 106 -6.13 -6.50 3.70
N THR A 107 -6.08 -7.26 2.60
CA THR A 107 -6.44 -8.68 2.55
C THR A 107 -5.22 -9.55 2.27
N ARG A 108 -5.30 -10.85 2.57
CA ARG A 108 -4.23 -11.81 2.23
C ARG A 108 -3.94 -11.83 0.72
N ASP A 109 -4.97 -11.74 -0.10
CA ASP A 109 -4.83 -11.71 -1.56
C ASP A 109 -4.07 -10.46 -2.01
N ALA A 110 -4.34 -9.30 -1.40
CA ALA A 110 -3.61 -8.08 -1.70
C ALA A 110 -2.14 -8.16 -1.31
N ILE A 111 -1.82 -8.77 -0.16
CA ILE A 111 -0.44 -9.06 0.23
C ILE A 111 0.24 -9.98 -0.78
N THR A 112 -0.46 -11.03 -1.20
CA THR A 112 0.07 -12.01 -2.16
C THR A 112 0.42 -11.34 -3.49
N GLU A 113 -0.45 -10.47 -4.00
CA GLU A 113 -0.17 -9.75 -5.25
C GLU A 113 0.95 -8.69 -5.11
N LEU A 114 0.97 -7.93 -4.02
CA LEU A 114 2.05 -6.99 -3.77
C LEU A 114 3.40 -7.71 -3.68
N LEU A 115 3.43 -8.86 -3.03
CA LEU A 115 4.65 -9.66 -2.90
C LEU A 115 5.08 -10.25 -4.25
N ALA A 116 4.16 -10.85 -5.01
CA ALA A 116 4.45 -11.37 -6.35
C ALA A 116 4.94 -10.26 -7.31
N TYR A 117 4.43 -9.04 -7.16
CA TYR A 117 4.93 -7.87 -7.88
C TYR A 117 6.38 -7.53 -7.47
N CYS A 118 6.65 -7.45 -6.17
CA CYS A 118 7.98 -7.16 -5.62
C CYS A 118 9.04 -8.23 -5.98
N GLU A 119 8.68 -9.51 -6.03
CA GLU A 119 9.59 -10.61 -6.41
C GLU A 119 10.16 -10.42 -7.82
N ARG A 120 9.32 -9.96 -8.75
CA ARG A 120 9.66 -9.69 -10.16
C ARG A 120 10.29 -8.32 -10.38
N ALA A 121 10.31 -7.45 -9.38
CA ALA A 121 10.74 -6.07 -9.54
C ALA A 121 12.25 -5.94 -9.78
N ASP A 122 12.60 -4.91 -10.56
CA ASP A 122 13.95 -4.38 -10.64
C ASP A 122 14.17 -3.32 -9.54
N TRP A 123 15.12 -3.60 -8.66
CA TRP A 123 15.41 -2.79 -7.47
C TRP A 123 16.53 -1.76 -7.67
N HIS A 124 17.14 -1.69 -8.87
CA HIS A 124 18.25 -0.77 -9.12
C HIS A 124 17.82 0.71 -9.28
N THR A 125 16.52 0.97 -9.39
CA THR A 125 16.00 2.34 -9.46
C THR A 125 16.28 3.11 -8.16
N SER A 126 16.83 4.32 -8.31
CA SER A 126 17.07 5.26 -7.22
C SER A 126 15.84 6.11 -6.88
N ASN A 127 14.78 6.04 -7.68
CA ASN A 127 13.55 6.79 -7.45
C ASN A 127 12.73 6.13 -6.34
N ALA A 128 12.58 6.82 -5.21
CA ALA A 128 11.78 6.38 -4.06
C ALA A 128 10.30 6.17 -4.39
N ASP A 129 9.79 6.96 -5.34
CA ASP A 129 8.40 6.92 -5.78
C ASP A 129 8.17 5.87 -6.87
N ALA A 130 9.21 5.10 -7.24
CA ALA A 130 9.05 3.99 -8.16
C ALA A 130 8.20 2.89 -7.52
N ALA A 131 7.31 2.31 -8.32
CA ALA A 131 6.34 1.32 -7.89
C ALA A 131 6.90 0.16 -7.05
N PRO A 132 8.09 -0.43 -7.31
CA PRO A 132 8.67 -1.44 -6.42
C PRO A 132 8.85 -1.00 -4.97
N TRP A 133 9.40 0.20 -4.77
CA TRP A 133 9.62 0.76 -3.43
C TRP A 133 8.31 1.13 -2.75
N SER A 134 7.35 1.67 -3.50
CA SER A 134 5.99 1.92 -3.00
C SER A 134 5.29 0.61 -2.57
N ALA A 135 5.41 -0.46 -3.36
CA ALA A 135 4.83 -1.76 -3.04
C ALA A 135 5.46 -2.38 -1.77
N LEU A 136 6.78 -2.27 -1.61
CA LEU A 136 7.47 -2.72 -0.38
C LEU A 136 7.05 -1.89 0.84
N GLY A 137 6.88 -0.58 0.66
CA GLY A 137 6.30 0.32 1.66
C GLY A 137 4.88 -0.12 2.07
N ALA A 138 4.03 -0.42 1.10
CA ALA A 138 2.67 -0.92 1.35
C ALA A 138 2.65 -2.25 2.11
N LEU A 139 3.55 -3.19 1.78
CA LEU A 139 3.71 -4.45 2.52
C LEU A 139 4.09 -4.18 3.98
N ASN A 140 5.04 -3.29 4.22
CA ASN A 140 5.40 -2.85 5.57
C ASN A 140 4.19 -2.26 6.33
N MET A 141 3.40 -1.38 5.70
CA MET A 141 2.24 -0.75 6.34
C MET A 141 1.15 -1.76 6.71
N GLN A 142 1.04 -2.86 5.96
CA GLN A 142 0.02 -3.88 6.19
C GLN A 142 0.47 -4.99 7.16
N LEU A 143 1.76 -5.28 7.26
CA LEU A 143 2.29 -6.43 8.01
C LEU A 143 3.01 -6.08 9.31
N SER A 144 3.48 -4.84 9.48
CA SER A 144 4.37 -4.47 10.59
C SER A 144 3.67 -4.10 11.90
N PHE A 145 2.35 -3.86 11.88
CA PHE A 145 1.59 -3.38 13.04
C PHE A 145 0.74 -4.47 13.70
N GLU A 146 0.19 -4.19 14.88
CA GLU A 146 -0.59 -5.16 15.67
C GLU A 146 -1.92 -5.53 15.02
N ASP A 147 -2.47 -4.65 14.19
CA ASP A 147 -3.62 -4.91 13.34
C ASP A 147 -3.23 -5.46 11.95
N SER A 148 -2.07 -6.13 11.86
CA SER A 148 -1.55 -6.68 10.60
C SER A 148 -2.47 -7.72 9.98
N VAL A 149 -2.36 -7.82 8.65
CA VAL A 149 -2.97 -8.91 7.90
C VAL A 149 -2.25 -10.21 8.25
N PRO A 150 -2.95 -11.26 8.73
CA PRO A 150 -2.32 -12.53 9.05
C PRO A 150 -1.82 -13.21 7.77
N ILE A 151 -0.57 -13.65 7.78
CA ILE A 151 0.08 -14.39 6.69
C ILE A 151 0.82 -15.61 7.24
N ASP A 152 0.93 -16.67 6.42
CA ASP A 152 1.61 -17.91 6.77
C ASP A 152 3.14 -17.83 6.57
N ALA A 153 3.85 -18.88 6.98
CA ALA A 153 5.30 -18.96 6.88
C ALA A 153 5.79 -18.80 5.43
N THR A 154 5.05 -19.33 4.45
CA THR A 154 5.41 -19.22 3.02
C THR A 154 5.51 -17.76 2.60
N LEU A 155 4.47 -16.95 2.88
CA LEU A 155 4.49 -15.52 2.56
C LEU A 155 5.52 -14.74 3.39
N GLN A 156 5.78 -15.15 4.63
CA GLN A 156 6.83 -14.54 5.44
C GLN A 156 8.23 -14.79 4.86
N HIS A 157 8.51 -15.99 4.36
CA HIS A 157 9.77 -16.34 3.72
C HIS A 157 9.97 -15.57 2.42
N ALA A 158 8.95 -15.49 1.57
CA ALA A 158 8.99 -14.71 0.34
C ALA A 158 9.21 -13.20 0.62
N LEU A 159 8.60 -12.65 1.68
CA LEU A 159 8.86 -11.27 2.12
C LEU A 159 10.29 -11.07 2.61
N TYR A 160 10.83 -12.04 3.36
CA TYR A 160 12.23 -12.02 3.80
C TYR A 160 13.19 -11.97 2.60
N GLU A 161 13.05 -12.88 1.64
CA GLU A 161 13.91 -12.94 0.45
C GLU A 161 13.81 -11.65 -0.37
N THR A 162 12.59 -11.14 -0.57
CA THR A 162 12.33 -9.88 -1.28
C THR A 162 13.01 -8.70 -0.60
N ALA A 163 12.90 -8.57 0.72
CA ALA A 163 13.50 -7.47 1.47
C ALA A 163 15.04 -7.54 1.46
N VAL A 164 15.62 -8.74 1.57
CA VAL A 164 17.07 -8.94 1.48
C VAL A 164 17.58 -8.59 0.07
N LYS A 165 16.86 -9.02 -0.98
CA LYS A 165 17.16 -8.66 -2.38
C LYS A 165 17.12 -7.15 -2.59
N ALA A 166 16.05 -6.48 -2.14
CA ALA A 166 15.90 -5.03 -2.25
C ALA A 166 17.01 -4.27 -1.51
N TRP A 167 17.36 -4.70 -0.30
CA TRP A 167 18.47 -4.13 0.48
C TRP A 167 19.81 -4.20 -0.26
N GLY A 168 20.10 -5.35 -0.89
CA GLY A 168 21.35 -5.57 -1.62
C GLY A 168 21.47 -4.79 -2.93
N ALA A 169 20.35 -4.40 -3.54
CA ALA A 169 20.31 -3.75 -4.85
C ALA A 169 20.49 -2.22 -4.81
N THR A 170 20.49 -1.60 -3.63
CA THR A 170 20.59 -0.14 -3.50
C THR A 170 21.66 0.27 -2.51
N SER A 171 22.31 1.42 -2.75
CA SER A 171 23.21 2.09 -1.81
C SER A 171 22.52 3.21 -1.02
N ILE A 172 21.28 3.56 -1.38
CA ILE A 172 20.59 4.74 -0.89
C ILE A 172 19.98 4.47 0.49
N THR A 173 20.36 5.27 1.48
CA THR A 173 19.98 5.12 2.91
C THR A 173 18.48 4.93 3.11
N HIS A 174 17.64 5.79 2.53
CA HIS A 174 16.20 5.71 2.79
C HIS A 174 15.56 4.44 2.19
N LEU A 175 16.00 3.99 1.00
CA LEU A 175 15.52 2.75 0.37
C LEU A 175 15.96 1.51 1.15
N LYS A 176 17.19 1.53 1.66
CA LYS A 176 17.69 0.53 2.63
C LYS A 176 16.81 0.48 3.88
N ALA A 177 16.40 1.63 4.42
CA ALA A 177 15.50 1.67 5.57
C ALA A 177 14.12 1.07 5.24
N VAL A 178 13.56 1.32 4.05
CA VAL A 178 12.29 0.70 3.60
C VAL A 178 12.40 -0.83 3.60
N ALA A 179 13.48 -1.37 3.04
CA ALA A 179 13.74 -2.81 3.03
C ALA A 179 13.84 -3.40 4.45
N LEU A 180 14.56 -2.73 5.36
CA LEU A 180 14.62 -3.14 6.76
C LEU A 180 13.24 -3.15 7.42
N TYR A 181 12.44 -2.08 7.23
CA TYR A 181 11.14 -1.97 7.88
C TYR A 181 10.16 -3.05 7.41
N ALA A 182 10.22 -3.46 6.14
CA ALA A 182 9.40 -4.53 5.59
C ALA A 182 9.61 -5.88 6.31
N LEU A 183 10.84 -6.17 6.77
CA LEU A 183 11.14 -7.41 7.49
C LEU A 183 10.36 -7.58 8.80
N ARG A 184 9.81 -6.51 9.38
CA ARG A 184 8.92 -6.64 10.54
C ARG A 184 7.70 -7.52 10.26
N GLY A 185 7.27 -7.60 8.99
CA GLY A 185 6.22 -8.48 8.50
C GLY A 185 6.62 -9.95 8.36
N ALA A 186 7.92 -10.28 8.47
CA ALA A 186 8.47 -11.63 8.37
C ALA A 186 9.18 -12.01 9.69
N PRO A 187 8.45 -12.29 10.78
CA PRO A 187 9.02 -12.70 12.06
C PRO A 187 9.57 -14.14 11.98
N LEU A 188 10.70 -14.29 11.30
CA LEU A 188 11.42 -15.54 11.11
C LEU A 188 12.76 -15.47 11.85
N ALA A 189 13.26 -16.62 12.32
CA ALA A 189 14.60 -16.71 12.88
C ALA A 189 15.67 -16.22 11.89
N ALA A 190 15.49 -16.51 10.59
CA ALA A 190 16.36 -16.02 9.51
C ALA A 190 16.34 -14.49 9.38
N SER A 191 15.17 -13.85 9.49
CA SER A 191 15.06 -12.39 9.50
C SER A 191 15.83 -11.79 10.67
N LEU A 192 15.67 -12.36 11.86
CA LEU A 192 16.35 -11.88 13.07
C LEU A 192 17.87 -12.01 12.93
N ALA A 193 18.35 -13.18 12.53
CA ALA A 193 19.78 -13.45 12.34
C ALA A 193 20.40 -12.53 11.27
N TRP A 194 19.70 -12.32 10.15
CA TRP A 194 20.19 -11.45 9.09
C TRP A 194 20.29 -9.99 9.55
N VAL A 195 19.25 -9.45 10.19
CA VAL A 195 19.27 -8.06 10.70
C VAL A 195 20.32 -7.89 11.79
N ASP A 196 20.52 -8.90 12.64
CA ASP A 196 21.52 -8.83 13.70
C ASP A 196 22.95 -8.83 13.14
N ALA A 197 23.22 -9.58 12.07
CA ALA A 197 24.51 -9.60 11.39
C ALA A 197 24.83 -8.32 10.57
N LEU A 198 23.85 -7.44 10.32
CA LEU A 198 24.09 -6.23 9.53
C LEU A 198 25.01 -5.24 10.25
N VAL A 199 26.11 -4.89 9.59
CA VAL A 199 26.97 -3.77 9.96
C VAL A 199 26.47 -2.51 9.27
N VAL A 200 25.93 -1.56 10.04
CA VAL A 200 25.43 -0.28 9.54
C VAL A 200 26.02 0.87 10.34
N ALA A 201 26.57 1.87 9.64
CA ALA A 201 27.17 3.05 10.27
C ALA A 201 26.26 4.30 10.19
N ASP A 202 25.40 4.37 9.17
CA ASP A 202 24.48 5.48 8.98
C ASP A 202 23.47 5.56 10.16
N PRO A 203 23.34 6.72 10.83
CA PRO A 203 22.45 6.86 12.00
C PRO A 203 20.99 6.50 11.74
N ALA A 204 20.46 6.77 10.54
CA ALA A 204 19.09 6.43 10.18
C ALA A 204 18.95 4.90 10.06
N LEU A 205 19.93 4.22 9.48
CA LEU A 205 19.96 2.75 9.40
C LEU A 205 20.17 2.09 10.75
N VAL A 206 20.98 2.67 11.64
CA VAL A 206 21.12 2.20 13.03
C VAL A 206 19.78 2.26 13.76
N SER A 207 19.06 3.38 13.62
CA SER A 207 17.73 3.54 14.23
C SER A 207 16.72 2.54 13.64
N ALA A 208 16.68 2.40 12.31
CA ALA A 208 15.81 1.45 11.62
C ALA A 208 16.09 0.00 12.07
N ARG A 209 17.36 -0.42 12.07
CA ARG A 209 17.81 -1.74 12.52
C ARG A 209 17.33 -2.03 13.95
N ARG A 210 17.52 -1.08 14.88
CA ARG A 210 17.06 -1.22 16.27
C ARG A 210 15.55 -1.42 16.37
N LEU A 211 14.75 -0.67 15.62
CA LEU A 211 13.29 -0.81 15.62
C LEU A 211 12.85 -2.16 15.05
N VAL A 212 13.52 -2.63 13.99
CA VAL A 212 13.24 -3.92 13.37
C VAL A 212 13.60 -5.07 14.30
N LEU A 213 14.79 -5.07 14.91
CA LEU A 213 15.19 -6.07 15.91
C LEU A 213 14.22 -6.13 17.08
N LYS A 214 13.81 -4.97 17.62
CA LYS A 214 12.80 -4.91 18.69
C LYS A 214 11.49 -5.57 18.27
N SER A 215 11.03 -5.32 17.04
CA SER A 215 9.80 -5.91 16.51
C SER A 215 9.92 -7.43 16.30
N LEU A 216 11.03 -7.88 15.71
CA LEU A 216 11.28 -9.30 15.43
C LEU A 216 11.39 -10.11 16.72
N ASN A 217 12.22 -9.66 17.68
CA ASN A 217 12.35 -10.30 18.99
C ASN A 217 11.00 -10.41 19.68
N ARG A 218 10.22 -9.33 19.72
CA ARG A 218 8.88 -9.35 20.32
C ARG A 218 7.95 -10.36 19.66
N ARG A 219 7.98 -10.51 18.34
CA ARG A 219 7.06 -11.39 17.60
C ARG A 219 7.49 -12.86 17.56
N LEU A 220 8.78 -13.11 17.77
CA LEU A 220 9.36 -14.45 17.85
C LEU A 220 9.35 -15.01 19.29
N ASP A 221 9.13 -14.16 20.30
CA ASP A 221 9.02 -14.58 21.68
C ASP A 221 7.87 -15.57 21.88
N ALA A 222 8.10 -16.67 22.60
CA ALA A 222 7.10 -17.70 22.85
C ALA A 222 5.86 -17.19 23.61
N SER A 223 6.00 -16.08 24.35
CA SER A 223 4.91 -15.40 25.05
C SER A 223 4.09 -14.46 24.15
N TYR A 224 4.49 -14.25 22.90
CA TYR A 224 3.80 -13.35 21.99
C TYR A 224 2.43 -13.90 21.56
N ALA A 225 1.38 -13.35 22.14
CA ALA A 225 0.01 -13.58 21.69
C ALA A 225 -0.33 -12.63 20.53
N THR A 226 -0.43 -13.17 19.32
CA THR A 226 -0.91 -12.41 18.15
C THR A 226 -2.33 -11.91 18.44
N PRO A 227 -2.63 -10.62 18.25
CA PRO A 227 -3.97 -10.07 18.48
C PRO A 227 -5.02 -10.83 17.69
N ASP A 228 -6.15 -11.20 18.32
CA ASP A 228 -7.26 -11.87 17.63
C ASP A 228 -7.99 -10.92 16.66
N ALA A 229 -8.94 -11.46 15.88
CA ALA A 229 -9.67 -10.69 14.89
C ALA A 229 -10.45 -9.49 15.48
N ARG A 230 -10.92 -9.60 16.73
CA ARG A 230 -11.65 -8.52 17.40
C ARG A 230 -10.70 -7.40 17.81
N LYS A 231 -9.62 -7.75 18.51
CA LYS A 231 -8.57 -6.81 18.95
C LYS A 231 -7.93 -6.10 17.76
N ARG A 232 -7.68 -6.80 16.65
CA ARG A 232 -7.21 -6.16 15.40
C ARG A 232 -8.19 -5.12 14.86
N ARG A 233 -9.50 -5.41 14.84
CA ARG A 233 -10.52 -4.43 14.42
C ARG A 233 -10.57 -3.22 15.35
N GLU A 234 -10.43 -3.42 16.65
CA GLU A 234 -10.38 -2.33 17.64
C GLU A 234 -9.14 -1.43 17.42
N ILE A 235 -7.96 -2.03 17.25
CA ILE A 235 -6.72 -1.31 16.95
C ILE A 235 -6.85 -0.55 15.62
N ALA A 236 -7.36 -1.18 14.58
CA ALA A 236 -7.54 -0.56 13.27
C ALA A 236 -8.51 0.64 13.33
N LYS A 237 -9.59 0.56 14.14
CA LYS A 237 -10.51 1.69 14.36
C LYS A 237 -9.85 2.85 15.08
N VAL A 238 -9.01 2.59 16.08
CA VAL A 238 -8.26 3.65 16.80
C VAL A 238 -7.28 4.32 15.85
N ARG A 239 -6.55 3.53 15.05
CA ARG A 239 -5.58 4.04 14.08
C ARG A 239 -6.23 4.89 12.99
N GLY A 240 -7.33 4.42 12.41
CA GLY A 240 -8.08 5.18 11.39
C GLY A 240 -8.84 6.39 11.90
N ARG A 241 -8.85 6.65 13.22
CA ARG A 241 -9.32 7.92 13.82
C ARG A 241 -8.19 8.90 14.12
N ALA A 242 -6.94 8.43 14.10
CA ALA A 242 -5.74 9.21 14.40
C ALA A 242 -5.05 9.76 13.14
N THR A 243 -5.51 9.34 11.96
CA THR A 243 -5.17 9.85 10.62
C THR A 243 -6.33 10.66 10.08
#